data_AF-A0A2A9KG74-F1
#
_entry.id   AF-A0A2A9KG74-F1
#
_cell.length_a   1.000
_cell.length_b   1.000
_cell.length_c   1.000
_cell.angle_alpha   90.00
_cell.angle_beta   90.00
_cell.angle_gamma   90.00
#
_symmetry.space_group_name_H-M   'P 1'
#
loop_
_entity.id
_entity.type
_entity.pdbx_description
1 polymer ?
#
loop_
_entity_poly.entity_id
_entity_poly.type
_entity_poly.pdbx_seq_one_letter_code
_entity_poly.pdbx_strand_id
1 'polypeptide(L)'
;MGTSSTSLFADDVASDVRDEFTELLARGVSAADATQSLMESWSAAIKDVDDGPTFWLALAATQWKFGCLGQEVQTRAVDVIDSGRDLNKWNGASAIRRGAVLSALKDKLLSPLPPLRRPRRRKIVAVPSIKVPSPDGRGLATAFEITPSSALTTPQMQVMVELVVGQSRGGGGVFVADCEFDKVTLDWLDAETLQISYPRSVATSSKSASYFYYGRVVQIKYISTPD
;
A
#
# COMPACT_ATOMS: atom_id res chain seq x y z
N MET A 1 -10.92 13.07 13.22
CA MET A 1 -10.16 14.08 13.99
C MET A 1 -8.69 13.84 13.71
N GLY A 2 -8.17 14.41 12.62
CA GLY A 2 -6.79 14.18 12.19
C GLY A 2 -5.82 15.08 12.95
N THR A 3 -4.74 14.52 13.48
CA THR A 3 -3.61 15.26 14.02
C THR A 3 -2.84 15.90 12.85
N SER A 4 -3.20 17.13 12.47
CA SER A 4 -2.50 17.90 11.43
C SER A 4 -1.08 18.23 11.88
N SER A 5 -0.17 17.28 11.75
CA SER A 5 1.26 17.51 11.90
C SER A 5 1.73 18.40 10.75
N THR A 6 2.55 19.39 11.07
CA THR A 6 3.13 20.34 10.09
C THR A 6 4.34 19.77 9.34
N SER A 7 4.68 18.52 9.65
CA SER A 7 5.74 17.76 8.99
C SER A 7 5.36 17.47 7.53
N LEU A 8 6.32 17.57 6.62
CA LEU A 8 6.08 17.36 5.19
C LEU A 8 5.40 16.01 4.89
N PHE A 9 5.90 14.91 5.48
CA PHE A 9 5.39 13.56 5.23
C PHE A 9 4.24 13.13 6.16
N ALA A 10 3.58 14.08 6.83
CA ALA A 10 2.31 13.82 7.49
C ALA A 10 1.12 14.02 6.54
N ASP A 11 1.37 14.62 5.38
CA ASP A 11 0.42 14.71 4.27
C ASP A 11 0.46 13.40 3.45
N ASP A 12 -0.72 12.87 3.12
CA ASP A 12 -0.87 11.58 2.44
C ASP A 12 -0.20 11.61 1.05
N VAL A 13 -0.37 12.69 0.29
CA VAL A 13 0.29 12.88 -1.02
C VAL A 13 1.80 12.84 -0.86
N ALA A 14 2.33 13.54 0.15
CA ALA A 14 3.76 13.56 0.39
C ALA A 14 4.30 12.18 0.79
N SER A 15 3.57 11.44 1.62
CA SER A 15 3.95 10.10 2.05
C SER A 15 3.93 9.11 0.89
N ASP A 16 2.91 9.14 0.04
CA ASP A 16 2.76 8.24 -1.10
C ASP A 16 3.84 8.49 -2.16
N VAL A 17 4.09 9.76 -2.51
CA VAL A 17 5.16 10.16 -3.45
C VAL A 17 6.53 9.67 -2.96
N ARG A 18 6.82 9.80 -1.66
CA ARG A 18 8.06 9.29 -1.07
C ARG A 18 8.16 7.78 -1.22
N ASP A 19 7.11 7.06 -0.86
CA ASP A 19 7.11 5.60 -0.82
C ASP A 19 7.20 5.01 -2.24
N GLU A 20 6.44 5.53 -3.20
CA GLU A 20 6.48 5.09 -4.61
C GLU A 20 7.86 5.35 -5.24
N PHE A 21 8.43 6.55 -5.05
CA PHE A 21 9.78 6.86 -5.54
C PHE A 21 10.84 5.94 -4.90
N THR A 22 10.75 5.73 -3.59
CA THR A 22 11.67 4.86 -2.85
C THR A 22 11.57 3.42 -3.33
N GLU A 23 10.36 2.95 -3.65
CA GLU A 23 10.13 1.60 -4.17
C GLU A 23 10.71 1.42 -5.57
N LEU A 24 10.56 2.40 -6.46
CA LEU A 24 11.17 2.38 -7.80
C LEU A 24 12.70 2.31 -7.71
N LEU A 25 13.31 3.15 -6.87
CA LEU A 25 14.75 3.09 -6.63
C LEU A 25 15.18 1.74 -6.03
N ALA A 26 14.39 1.17 -5.13
CA ALA A 26 14.67 -0.13 -4.54
C ALA A 26 14.57 -1.26 -5.58
N ARG A 27 13.66 -1.15 -6.54
CA ARG A 27 13.55 -2.07 -7.69
C ARG A 27 14.74 -1.95 -8.64
N GLY A 28 15.49 -0.85 -8.60
CA GLY A 28 16.68 -0.61 -9.42
C GLY A 28 16.43 0.31 -10.60
N VAL A 29 15.26 0.96 -10.65
CA VAL A 29 14.94 2.00 -11.62
C VAL A 29 15.86 3.21 -11.38
N SER A 30 16.28 3.88 -12.44
CA SER A 30 17.11 5.09 -12.31
C SER A 30 16.31 6.23 -11.68
N ALA A 31 16.99 7.19 -11.04
CA ALA A 31 16.30 8.33 -10.45
C ALA A 31 15.55 9.18 -11.49
N ALA A 32 16.09 9.29 -12.71
CA ALA A 32 15.46 9.99 -13.82
C ALA A 32 14.18 9.28 -14.28
N ASP A 33 14.26 7.98 -14.55
CA ASP A 33 13.09 7.19 -15.00
C ASP A 33 12.02 7.11 -13.91
N ALA A 34 12.42 7.00 -12.65
CA ALA A 34 11.50 7.02 -11.51
C ALA A 34 10.80 8.38 -11.38
N THR A 35 11.52 9.48 -11.60
CA THR A 35 10.94 10.84 -11.61
C THR A 35 9.90 10.98 -12.71
N GLN A 36 10.24 10.57 -13.93
CA GLN A 36 9.32 10.64 -15.06
C GLN A 36 8.07 9.79 -14.83
N SER A 37 8.25 8.56 -14.34
CA SER A 37 7.14 7.65 -14.02
C SER A 37 6.18 8.28 -13.00
N LEU A 38 6.71 8.91 -11.95
CA LEU A 38 5.90 9.63 -10.96
C LEU A 38 5.20 10.85 -11.57
N MET A 39 5.87 11.63 -12.42
CA MET A 39 5.26 12.79 -13.07
C MET A 39 4.08 12.40 -13.97
N GLU A 40 4.17 11.24 -14.64
CA GLU A 40 3.09 10.69 -15.45
C GLU A 40 1.92 10.20 -14.57
N SER A 41 2.19 9.38 -13.54
CA SER A 41 1.16 8.81 -12.67
C SER A 41 0.46 9.86 -11.81
N TRP A 42 1.18 10.89 -11.34
CA TRP A 42 0.65 11.98 -10.53
C TRP A 42 0.25 13.22 -11.34
N SER A 43 0.17 13.13 -12.67
CA SER A 43 -0.09 14.29 -13.54
C SER A 43 -1.37 15.07 -13.20
N ALA A 44 -2.39 14.40 -12.65
CA ALA A 44 -3.61 15.05 -12.15
C ALA A 44 -3.34 15.86 -10.87
N ALA A 45 -2.68 15.26 -9.88
CA ALA A 45 -2.30 15.93 -8.64
C ALA A 45 -1.32 17.09 -8.85
N ILE A 46 -0.38 16.95 -9.80
CA ILE A 46 0.58 18.01 -10.15
C ILE A 46 -0.12 19.29 -10.65
N LYS A 47 -1.27 19.16 -11.31
CA LYS A 47 -2.07 20.28 -11.82
C LYS A 47 -2.99 20.88 -10.77
N ASP A 48 -3.19 20.18 -9.65
CA ASP A 48 -4.00 20.65 -8.56
C ASP A 48 -3.26 21.71 -7.72
N VAL A 49 -3.99 22.71 -7.24
CA VAL A 49 -3.43 23.85 -6.50
C VAL A 49 -2.95 23.46 -5.11
N ASP A 50 -3.58 22.47 -4.49
CA ASP A 50 -3.31 22.04 -3.11
C ASP A 50 -2.33 20.86 -3.07
N ASP A 51 -2.47 19.91 -4.01
CA ASP A 51 -1.64 18.70 -4.06
C ASP A 51 -0.34 18.89 -4.85
N GLY A 52 -0.37 19.70 -5.90
CA GLY A 52 0.78 19.94 -6.77
C GLY A 52 2.00 20.49 -6.02
N PRO A 53 1.86 21.52 -5.17
CA PRO A 53 2.93 21.98 -4.28
C PRO A 53 3.51 20.85 -3.42
N THR A 54 2.63 20.05 -2.82
CA THR A 54 3.01 18.96 -1.91
C THR A 54 3.82 17.89 -2.64
N PHE A 55 3.42 17.51 -3.85
CA PHE A 55 4.14 16.57 -4.71
C PHE A 55 5.60 17.00 -4.93
N TRP A 56 5.82 18.23 -5.39
CA TRP A 56 7.17 18.72 -5.69
C TRP A 56 8.07 18.77 -4.46
N LEU A 57 7.52 19.24 -3.33
CA LEU A 57 8.27 19.30 -2.07
C LEU A 57 8.66 17.91 -1.57
N ALA A 58 7.73 16.95 -1.62
CA ALA A 58 7.95 15.58 -1.18
C ALA A 58 8.97 14.86 -2.07
N LEU A 59 8.85 15.00 -3.39
CA LEU A 59 9.77 14.41 -4.35
C LEU A 59 11.18 14.98 -4.17
N ALA A 60 11.32 16.32 -4.08
CA ALA A 60 12.61 16.98 -3.88
C ALA A 60 13.28 16.56 -2.56
N ALA A 61 12.53 16.55 -1.45
CA ALA A 61 13.03 16.11 -0.16
C ALA A 61 13.53 14.65 -0.19
N THR A 62 12.79 13.79 -0.90
CA THR A 62 13.13 12.37 -1.03
C THR A 62 14.37 12.17 -1.91
N GLN A 63 14.44 12.82 -3.07
CA GLN A 63 15.60 12.73 -3.96
C GLN A 63 16.88 13.30 -3.32
N TRP A 64 16.78 14.42 -2.61
CA TRP A 64 17.90 14.99 -1.87
C TRP A 64 18.43 13.98 -0.85
N LYS A 65 17.56 13.33 -0.07
CA LYS A 65 17.94 12.32 0.93
C LYS A 65 18.74 11.14 0.33
N PHE A 66 18.48 10.79 -0.92
CA PHE A 66 19.18 9.71 -1.62
C PHE A 66 20.36 10.20 -2.47
N GLY A 67 20.67 11.51 -2.47
CA GLY A 67 21.78 12.07 -3.24
C GLY A 67 21.54 12.06 -4.75
N CYS A 68 20.28 12.11 -5.18
CA CYS A 68 19.88 11.99 -6.59
C CYS A 68 18.90 13.09 -7.05
N LEU A 69 18.92 14.25 -6.39
CA LEU A 69 18.06 15.38 -6.72
C LEU A 69 18.32 15.89 -8.14
N GLY A 70 17.28 15.83 -8.98
CA GLY A 70 17.30 16.41 -10.31
C GLY A 70 17.07 17.92 -10.29
N GLN A 71 17.69 18.63 -11.25
CA GLN A 71 17.60 20.09 -11.34
C GLN A 71 16.15 20.58 -11.55
N GLU A 72 15.36 19.91 -12.39
CA GLU A 72 13.95 20.28 -12.60
C GLU A 72 13.14 20.22 -11.29
N VAL A 73 13.26 19.11 -10.56
CA VAL A 73 12.59 18.88 -9.29
C VAL A 73 13.01 19.91 -8.25
N GLN A 74 14.32 20.20 -8.17
CA GLN A 74 14.87 21.25 -7.31
C GLN A 74 14.26 22.62 -7.63
N THR A 75 14.28 23.04 -8.90
CA THR A 75 13.74 24.34 -9.33
C THR A 75 12.25 24.45 -9.01
N ARG A 76 11.46 23.42 -9.29
CA ARG A 76 10.01 23.42 -8.99
C ARG A 76 9.73 23.49 -7.49
N ALA A 77 10.44 22.72 -6.68
CA ALA A 77 10.25 22.74 -5.24
C ALA A 77 10.66 24.08 -4.61
N VAL A 78 11.76 24.69 -5.07
CA VAL A 78 12.18 26.02 -4.61
C VAL A 78 11.17 27.08 -5.02
N ASP A 79 10.64 27.04 -6.24
CA ASP A 79 9.58 27.94 -6.69
C ASP A 79 8.30 27.80 -5.84
N VAL A 80 7.90 26.58 -5.47
CA VAL A 80 6.77 26.34 -4.56
C VAL A 80 7.00 27.00 -3.19
N ILE A 81 8.22 26.90 -2.64
CA ILE A 81 8.57 27.51 -1.35
C ILE A 81 8.54 29.03 -1.45
N ASP A 82 9.13 29.59 -2.50
CA ASP A 82 9.28 31.04 -2.67
C ASP A 82 7.98 31.74 -3.03
N SER A 83 7.11 31.07 -3.80
CA SER A 83 5.77 31.55 -4.10
C SER A 83 4.80 31.45 -2.92
N GLY A 84 5.16 30.69 -1.87
CA GLY A 84 4.30 30.47 -0.71
C GLY A 84 3.05 29.62 -1.00
N ARG A 85 2.96 28.98 -2.19
CA ARG A 85 1.76 28.23 -2.62
C ARG A 85 1.36 27.14 -1.63
N ASP A 86 2.32 26.41 -1.07
CA ASP A 86 2.06 25.40 -0.04
C ASP A 86 1.49 26.00 1.26
N LEU A 87 1.83 27.24 1.61
CA LEU A 87 1.39 27.88 2.84
C LEU A 87 -0.06 28.35 2.80
N ASN A 88 -0.67 28.49 1.61
CA ASN A 88 -2.04 28.99 1.44
C ASN A 88 -3.08 28.14 2.18
N LYS A 89 -2.84 26.83 2.35
CA LYS A 89 -3.73 25.92 3.09
C LYS A 89 -3.52 25.93 4.62
N TRP A 90 -2.59 26.72 5.14
CA TRP A 90 -2.24 26.76 6.56
C TRP A 90 -2.62 28.11 7.19
N ASN A 91 -2.98 28.09 8.48
CA ASN A 91 -3.31 29.29 9.24
C ASN A 91 -2.66 29.29 10.64
N GLY A 92 -2.60 30.49 11.23
CA GLY A 92 -2.14 30.70 12.61
C GLY A 92 -0.79 30.07 12.93
N ALA A 93 -0.70 29.40 14.08
CA ALA A 93 0.53 28.76 14.54
C ALA A 93 1.04 27.63 13.63
N SER A 94 0.14 26.95 12.91
CA SER A 94 0.51 25.86 12.02
C SER A 94 1.20 26.37 10.75
N ALA A 95 0.78 27.54 10.24
CA ALA A 95 1.47 28.20 9.12
C ALA A 95 2.91 28.59 9.48
N ILE A 96 3.14 29.11 10.69
CA ILE A 96 4.48 29.46 11.18
C ILE A 96 5.38 28.22 11.23
N ARG A 97 4.88 27.12 11.82
CA ARG A 97 5.63 25.85 11.89
C ARG A 97 5.91 25.28 10.51
N ARG A 98 4.91 25.32 9.61
CA ARG A 98 5.07 24.87 8.23
C ARG A 98 6.12 25.70 7.48
N GLY A 99 6.10 27.03 7.65
CA GLY A 99 7.11 27.93 7.09
C GLY A 99 8.53 27.57 7.53
N ALA A 100 8.72 27.23 8.81
CA ALA A 100 10.02 26.75 9.30
C ALA A 100 10.45 25.42 8.64
N VAL A 101 9.52 24.49 8.42
CA VAL A 101 9.78 23.23 7.70
C VAL A 101 10.18 23.50 6.24
N LEU A 102 9.50 24.41 5.55
CA LEU A 102 9.81 24.79 4.17
C LEU A 102 11.16 25.51 4.06
N SER A 103 11.48 26.41 4.99
CA SER A 103 12.78 27.08 5.06
C SER A 103 13.91 26.06 5.22
N ALA A 104 13.78 25.14 6.17
CA ALA A 104 14.78 24.08 6.40
C ALA A 104 14.89 23.12 5.20
N LEU A 105 13.79 22.89 4.46
CA LEU A 105 13.83 22.13 3.22
C LEU A 105 14.58 22.90 2.13
N LYS A 106 14.30 24.19 1.94
CA LYS A 106 14.99 25.03 0.95
C LYS A 106 16.51 25.02 1.18
N ASP A 107 16.94 25.19 2.43
CA ASP A 107 18.35 25.15 2.80
C ASP A 107 19.01 23.82 2.41
N LYS A 108 18.31 22.69 2.64
CA LYS A 108 18.77 21.37 2.18
C LYS A 108 18.86 21.31 0.67
N LEU A 109 17.79 21.68 -0.04
CA LEU A 109 17.75 21.59 -1.50
C LEU A 109 18.85 22.43 -2.17
N LEU A 110 19.28 23.53 -1.55
CA LEU A 110 20.36 24.39 -2.06
C LEU A 110 21.76 23.98 -1.56
N SER A 111 21.85 23.05 -0.60
CA SER A 111 23.12 22.52 -0.11
C SER A 111 23.70 21.44 -1.02
N PRO A 112 25.01 21.13 -0.91
CA PRO A 112 25.61 20.01 -1.63
C PRO A 112 24.85 18.70 -1.39
N LEU A 113 24.70 17.91 -2.45
CA LEU A 113 23.99 16.64 -2.35
C LEU A 113 24.71 15.67 -1.42
N PRO A 114 23.98 14.95 -0.56
CA PRO A 114 24.59 13.88 0.22
C PRO A 114 25.06 12.76 -0.72
N PRO A 115 25.91 11.84 -0.23
CA PRO A 115 26.37 10.71 -1.02
C PRO A 115 25.20 9.89 -1.58
N LEU A 116 25.33 9.44 -2.83
CA LEU A 116 24.33 8.63 -3.48
C LEU A 116 24.03 7.36 -2.66
N ARG A 117 22.76 7.14 -2.34
CA ARG A 117 22.29 5.99 -1.57
C ARG A 117 21.16 5.30 -2.31
N ARG A 118 21.13 3.97 -2.27
CA ARG A 118 19.98 3.18 -2.70
C ARG A 118 19.16 2.76 -1.49
N PRO A 119 17.83 2.90 -1.52
CA PRO A 119 17.01 2.33 -0.47
C PRO A 119 17.17 0.82 -0.44
N ARG A 120 17.15 0.24 0.76
CA ARG A 120 17.10 -1.21 0.91
C ARG A 120 15.77 -1.69 0.36
N ARG A 121 15.78 -2.75 -0.46
CA ARG A 121 14.55 -3.46 -0.83
C ARG A 121 13.84 -3.87 0.46
N ARG A 122 12.61 -3.39 0.64
CA ARG A 122 11.73 -3.93 1.68
C ARG A 122 11.57 -5.41 1.36
N LYS A 123 11.99 -6.29 2.29
CA LYS A 123 11.64 -7.70 2.18
C LYS A 123 10.13 -7.76 2.32
N ILE A 124 9.42 -8.18 1.27
CA ILE A 124 8.04 -8.60 1.43
C ILE A 124 8.10 -9.75 2.43
N VAL A 125 7.54 -9.57 3.62
CA VAL A 125 7.34 -10.68 4.54
C VAL A 125 6.36 -11.59 3.82
N ALA A 126 6.86 -12.71 3.28
CA ALA A 126 6.00 -13.71 2.68
C ALA A 126 5.18 -14.30 3.82
N VAL A 127 3.94 -13.84 3.95
CA VAL A 127 2.96 -14.49 4.80
C VAL A 127 2.78 -15.91 4.25
N PRO A 128 2.93 -16.96 5.07
CA PRO A 128 2.61 -18.32 4.65
C PRO A 128 1.20 -18.33 4.04
N SER A 129 1.10 -18.79 2.79
CA SER A 129 -0.19 -18.87 2.10
C SER A 129 -0.32 -20.17 1.31
N ILE A 130 -1.50 -20.77 1.37
CA ILE A 130 -1.91 -21.91 0.54
C ILE A 130 -2.78 -21.36 -0.57
N LYS A 131 -2.44 -21.67 -1.82
CA LYS A 131 -3.20 -21.24 -3.01
C LYS A 131 -3.69 -22.47 -3.76
N VAL A 132 -5.00 -22.65 -3.82
CA VAL A 132 -5.64 -23.79 -4.49
C VAL A 132 -6.52 -23.28 -5.63
N PRO A 133 -6.13 -23.50 -6.90
CA PRO A 133 -6.96 -23.13 -8.04
C PRO A 133 -8.16 -24.07 -8.15
N SER A 134 -9.27 -23.55 -8.66
CA SER A 134 -10.43 -24.38 -9.02
C SER A 134 -10.09 -25.29 -10.22
N PRO A 135 -10.80 -26.42 -10.40
CA PRO A 135 -10.56 -27.35 -11.51
C PRO A 135 -10.64 -26.74 -12.90
N ASP A 136 -11.47 -25.69 -13.08
CA ASP A 136 -11.62 -24.97 -14.34
C ASP A 136 -10.59 -23.83 -14.54
N GLY A 137 -9.70 -23.63 -13.56
CA GLY A 137 -8.65 -22.60 -13.57
C GLY A 137 -9.14 -21.16 -13.47
N ARG A 138 -10.44 -20.94 -13.23
CA ARG A 138 -11.06 -19.61 -13.21
C ARG A 138 -11.38 -19.10 -11.81
N GLY A 139 -11.07 -19.87 -10.78
CA GLY A 139 -11.16 -19.51 -9.37
C GLY A 139 -9.86 -19.82 -8.65
N LEU A 140 -9.53 -19.02 -7.64
CA LEU A 140 -8.36 -19.22 -6.79
C LEU A 140 -8.75 -18.99 -5.34
N ALA A 141 -8.68 -20.05 -4.54
CA ALA A 141 -8.82 -19.96 -3.09
C ALA A 141 -7.44 -19.75 -2.46
N THR A 142 -7.28 -18.74 -1.62
CA THR A 142 -6.03 -18.43 -0.93
C THR A 142 -6.29 -18.37 0.57
N ALA A 143 -5.65 -19.25 1.34
CA ALA A 143 -5.60 -19.18 2.80
C ALA A 143 -4.27 -18.57 3.23
N PHE A 144 -4.29 -17.61 4.16
CA PHE A 144 -3.08 -16.97 4.68
C PHE A 144 -3.28 -16.49 6.12
N GLU A 145 -2.17 -16.36 6.84
CA GLU A 145 -2.17 -15.86 8.21
C GLU A 145 -2.26 -14.32 8.22
N ILE A 146 -3.25 -13.75 8.88
CA ILE A 146 -3.29 -12.33 9.16
C ILE A 146 -2.42 -12.07 10.39
N THR A 147 -1.33 -11.32 10.22
CA THR A 147 -0.54 -10.86 11.36
C THR A 147 -1.38 -9.89 12.21
N PRO A 148 -1.57 -10.13 13.52
CA PRO A 148 -2.31 -9.19 14.35
C PRO A 148 -1.55 -7.86 14.46
N SER A 149 -2.28 -6.75 14.41
CA SER A 149 -1.76 -5.38 14.59
C SER A 149 -1.20 -5.11 16.00
N SER A 150 -1.28 -6.08 16.92
CA SER A 150 -0.83 -5.95 18.31
C SER A 150 -0.55 -7.32 18.89
N ALA A 151 0.58 -7.45 19.59
CA ALA A 151 0.99 -8.65 20.31
C ALA A 151 -0.12 -9.17 21.27
N LEU A 152 -0.23 -10.52 21.36
CA LEU A 152 -0.95 -11.34 22.36
C LEU A 152 -2.26 -12.06 21.96
N THR A 153 -2.66 -12.10 20.69
CA THR A 153 -3.79 -12.96 20.24
C THR A 153 -3.31 -14.19 19.46
N THR A 154 -4.08 -15.28 19.56
CA THR A 154 -3.97 -16.46 18.70
C THR A 154 -3.86 -16.06 17.23
N PRO A 155 -3.03 -16.74 16.42
CA PRO A 155 -2.91 -16.43 15.00
C PRO A 155 -4.29 -16.49 14.33
N GLN A 156 -4.52 -15.59 13.37
CA GLN A 156 -5.76 -15.54 12.61
C GLN A 156 -5.52 -15.98 11.18
N MET A 157 -6.37 -16.85 10.69
CA MET A 157 -6.37 -17.31 9.32
C MET A 157 -7.51 -16.69 8.55
N GLN A 158 -7.23 -16.22 7.34
CA GLN A 158 -8.24 -15.74 6.41
C GLN A 158 -8.18 -16.51 5.10
N VAL A 159 -9.35 -16.82 4.56
CA VAL A 159 -9.50 -17.38 3.21
C VAL A 159 -10.15 -16.35 2.32
N MET A 160 -9.49 -16.07 1.21
CA MET A 160 -9.99 -15.24 0.12
C MET A 160 -10.29 -16.12 -1.09
N VAL A 161 -11.36 -15.81 -1.80
CA VAL A 161 -11.66 -16.39 -3.11
C VAL A 161 -11.53 -15.30 -4.15
N GLU A 162 -10.71 -15.54 -5.17
CA GLU A 162 -10.66 -14.73 -6.38
C GLU A 162 -11.33 -15.48 -7.53
N LEU A 163 -12.12 -14.79 -8.34
CA LEU A 163 -12.77 -15.33 -9.53
C LEU A 163 -12.40 -14.51 -10.76
N VAL A 164 -12.32 -15.19 -11.89
CA VAL A 164 -12.10 -14.61 -13.22
C VAL A 164 -13.32 -14.89 -14.08
N VAL A 165 -13.93 -13.83 -14.63
CA VAL A 165 -15.05 -13.90 -15.57
C VAL A 165 -14.75 -12.98 -16.75
N GLY A 166 -14.52 -13.55 -17.93
CA GLY A 166 -14.09 -12.80 -19.11
C GLY A 166 -12.70 -12.17 -18.89
N GLN A 167 -12.61 -10.84 -18.99
CA GLN A 167 -11.40 -10.06 -18.69
C GLN A 167 -11.39 -9.51 -17.25
N SER A 168 -12.49 -9.68 -16.51
CA SER A 168 -12.63 -9.16 -15.15
C SER A 168 -12.11 -10.15 -14.12
N ARG A 169 -11.34 -9.66 -13.15
CA ARG A 169 -10.86 -10.42 -11.98
C ARG A 169 -11.23 -9.68 -10.71
N GLY A 170 -11.73 -10.40 -9.72
CA GLY A 170 -12.01 -9.83 -8.40
C GLY A 170 -12.06 -10.91 -7.34
N GLY A 171 -11.85 -10.50 -6.09
CA GLY A 171 -11.84 -11.42 -4.97
C GLY A 171 -12.41 -10.81 -3.70
N GLY A 172 -12.68 -11.66 -2.73
CA GLY A 172 -13.22 -11.27 -1.45
C GLY A 172 -12.93 -12.30 -0.37
N GLY A 173 -12.85 -11.83 0.88
CA GLY A 173 -12.71 -12.70 2.05
C GLY A 173 -14.00 -13.48 2.28
N VAL A 174 -13.91 -14.81 2.38
CA VAL A 174 -15.05 -15.70 2.61
C VAL A 174 -15.04 -16.33 3.99
N PHE A 175 -13.87 -16.45 4.61
CA PHE A 175 -13.67 -17.13 5.89
C PHE A 175 -12.60 -16.46 6.76
N VAL A 176 -12.83 -16.40 8.06
CA VAL A 176 -11.81 -16.02 9.06
C VAL A 176 -11.93 -16.91 10.30
N ALA A 177 -10.81 -17.45 10.79
CA ALA A 177 -10.73 -18.31 11.98
C ALA A 177 -9.51 -18.01 12.87
N ASP A 178 -9.68 -18.11 14.18
CA ASP A 178 -8.61 -17.93 15.18
C ASP A 178 -7.82 -19.24 15.35
N CYS A 179 -6.91 -19.54 14.42
CA CYS A 179 -6.12 -20.77 14.42
C CYS A 179 -4.77 -20.62 13.69
N GLU A 180 -3.87 -21.59 13.88
CA GLU A 180 -2.59 -21.66 13.20
C GLU A 180 -2.73 -21.97 11.70
N PHE A 181 -1.73 -21.58 10.91
CA PHE A 181 -1.72 -21.66 9.46
C PHE A 181 -1.94 -23.08 8.90
N ASP A 182 -1.41 -24.09 9.57
CA ASP A 182 -1.49 -25.50 9.15
C ASP A 182 -2.86 -26.15 9.45
N LYS A 183 -3.76 -25.43 10.14
CA LYS A 183 -5.07 -25.96 10.56
C LYS A 183 -6.20 -25.70 9.57
N VAL A 184 -6.00 -24.81 8.59
CA VAL A 184 -6.99 -24.53 7.55
C VAL A 184 -6.58 -25.20 6.24
N THR A 185 -7.46 -26.03 5.70
CA THR A 185 -7.28 -26.69 4.40
C THR A 185 -8.35 -26.25 3.40
N LEU A 186 -7.98 -26.23 2.13
CA LEU A 186 -8.81 -25.77 1.02
C LEU A 186 -8.88 -26.87 -0.03
N ASP A 187 -10.10 -27.30 -0.36
CA ASP A 187 -10.35 -28.32 -1.38
C ASP A 187 -11.48 -27.88 -2.29
N TRP A 188 -11.24 -27.80 -3.59
CA TRP A 188 -12.33 -27.62 -4.56
C TRP A 188 -12.98 -28.97 -4.83
N LEU A 189 -14.26 -29.10 -4.49
CA LEU A 189 -15.04 -30.32 -4.80
C LEU A 189 -15.42 -30.36 -6.29
N ASP A 190 -15.64 -29.19 -6.88
CA ASP A 190 -15.92 -28.95 -8.29
C ASP A 190 -15.56 -27.49 -8.64
N ALA A 191 -15.88 -27.03 -9.85
CA ALA A 191 -15.56 -25.66 -10.31
C ALA A 191 -16.34 -24.54 -9.60
N GLU A 192 -17.40 -24.88 -8.87
CA GLU A 192 -18.34 -23.95 -8.23
C GLU A 192 -18.49 -24.20 -6.72
N THR A 193 -17.78 -25.18 -6.15
CA THR A 193 -17.88 -25.54 -4.74
C THR A 193 -16.50 -25.64 -4.11
N LEU A 194 -16.20 -24.70 -3.22
CA LEU A 194 -15.01 -24.72 -2.37
C LEU A 194 -15.37 -25.29 -1.00
N GLN A 195 -14.61 -26.26 -0.54
CA GLN A 195 -14.63 -26.77 0.82
C GLN A 195 -13.49 -26.16 1.62
N ILE A 196 -13.81 -25.65 2.80
CA ILE A 196 -12.88 -25.10 3.78
C ILE A 196 -12.98 -25.96 5.04
N SER A 197 -11.89 -26.63 5.40
CA SER A 197 -11.82 -27.41 6.64
C SER A 197 -11.01 -26.69 7.70
N TYR A 198 -11.48 -26.74 8.96
CA TYR A 198 -10.87 -26.04 10.09
C TYR A 198 -11.20 -26.78 11.42
N PRO A 199 -10.41 -26.62 12.50
CA PRO A 199 -10.65 -27.32 13.76
C PRO A 199 -11.97 -26.88 14.41
N ARG A 200 -12.69 -27.80 15.04
CA ARG A 200 -14.00 -27.50 15.65
C ARG A 200 -13.90 -26.51 16.83
N SER A 201 -12.79 -26.50 17.56
CA SER A 201 -12.60 -25.67 18.75
C SER A 201 -12.39 -24.18 18.47
N VAL A 202 -12.14 -23.78 17.22
CA VAL A 202 -11.69 -22.42 16.88
C VAL A 202 -12.86 -21.46 16.69
N ALA A 203 -12.67 -20.22 17.12
CA ALA A 203 -13.63 -19.16 16.85
C ALA A 203 -13.54 -18.71 15.39
N THR A 204 -14.69 -18.42 14.77
CA THR A 204 -14.78 -17.94 13.38
C THR A 204 -15.56 -16.64 13.34
N SER A 205 -15.05 -15.61 12.65
CA SER A 205 -15.67 -14.28 12.58
C SER A 205 -16.30 -13.95 11.22
N SER A 206 -15.92 -14.66 10.16
CA SER A 206 -16.52 -14.54 8.83
C SER A 206 -16.78 -15.92 8.25
N LYS A 207 -18.01 -16.16 7.77
CA LYS A 207 -18.44 -17.40 7.11
C LYS A 207 -19.51 -17.09 6.06
N SER A 208 -19.08 -16.81 4.83
CA SER A 208 -20.01 -16.62 3.71
C SER A 208 -20.42 -17.97 3.13
N ALA A 209 -21.72 -18.22 2.93
CA ALA A 209 -22.20 -19.48 2.33
C ALA A 209 -21.90 -19.58 0.83
N SER A 210 -21.72 -18.44 0.16
CA SER A 210 -21.29 -18.37 -1.23
C SER A 210 -20.54 -17.08 -1.51
N TYR A 211 -19.81 -17.04 -2.62
CA TYR A 211 -19.16 -15.87 -3.16
C TYR A 211 -19.62 -15.65 -4.60
N PHE A 212 -20.20 -14.47 -4.86
CA PHE A 212 -20.68 -14.09 -6.19
C PHE A 212 -19.73 -13.07 -6.82
N TYR A 213 -19.39 -13.28 -8.08
CA TYR A 213 -18.65 -12.32 -8.88
C TYR A 213 -19.07 -12.40 -10.35
N TYR A 214 -19.58 -11.29 -10.90
CA TYR A 214 -19.92 -11.15 -12.32
C TYR A 214 -20.74 -12.33 -12.89
N GLY A 215 -21.82 -12.73 -12.21
CA GLY A 215 -22.70 -13.81 -12.69
C GLY A 215 -22.24 -15.21 -12.33
N ARG A 216 -21.00 -15.39 -11.87
CA ARG A 216 -20.50 -16.65 -11.32
C ARG A 216 -20.73 -16.71 -9.82
N VAL A 217 -21.17 -17.86 -9.33
CA VAL A 217 -21.33 -18.13 -7.90
C VAL A 217 -20.42 -19.30 -7.53
N VAL A 218 -19.71 -19.18 -6.42
CA VAL A 218 -19.03 -20.28 -5.76
C VAL A 218 -19.69 -20.54 -4.41
N GLN A 219 -20.18 -21.75 -4.19
CA GLN A 219 -20.67 -22.21 -2.90
C GLN A 219 -19.49 -22.53 -1.98
N ILE A 220 -19.58 -22.13 -0.71
CA ILE A 220 -18.55 -22.38 0.29
C ILE A 220 -19.10 -23.36 1.33
N LYS A 221 -18.50 -24.55 1.37
CA LYS A 221 -18.81 -25.59 2.35
C LYS A 221 -17.78 -25.57 3.46
N TYR A 222 -18.27 -25.67 4.69
CA TYR A 222 -17.45 -25.60 5.90
C TYR A 222 -17.45 -26.95 6.60
N ILE A 223 -16.28 -27.57 6.76
CA ILE A 223 -16.12 -28.81 7.52
C ILE A 223 -15.34 -28.52 8.79
N SER A 224 -15.95 -28.79 9.94
CA SER A 224 -15.22 -28.79 11.21
C SER A 224 -14.53 -30.14 11.39
N THR A 225 -13.21 -30.14 11.54
CA THR A 225 -12.41 -31.33 11.85
C THR A 225 -12.27 -31.50 13.35
N PRO A 226 -12.13 -32.74 13.86
CA PRO A 226 -11.66 -32.95 15.23
C PRO A 226 -10.28 -32.31 15.42
N ASP A 227 -9.99 -31.87 16.65
CA ASP A 227 -8.74 -31.21 17.03
C ASP A 227 -7.53 -32.17 16.99
#